data_AF-A0A923TLP5-F1
#
_entry.id   AF-A0A923TLP5-F1
#
_cell.length_a   1.000
_cell.length_b   1.000
_cell.length_c   1.000
_cell.angle_alpha   90.00
_cell.angle_beta   90.00
_cell.angle_gamma   90.00
#
_symmetry.space_group_name_H-M   'P 1'
#
loop_
_entity.id
_entity.type
_entity.pdbx_description
1 polymer ?
#
loop_
_entity_poly.entity_id
_entity_poly.type
_entity_poly.pdbx_seq_one_letter_code
_entity_poly.pdbx_strand_id
1 'polypeptide(L)'
;QIVGDGGFHFSTPSSVYAVAQRSGLPILTVVLDNGGWQAVKEAVLRVYPDGDAAKANEFQARLGGEERRFERVGEAFGAHGEYVTQPDQLEAALARCIAAVDGGRAAVLNVKVASL
;
A
#
# COMPACT_ATOMS: atom_id res chain seq x y z
N GLN A 1 -8.41 -6.88 -1.54
CA GLN A 1 -8.32 -5.48 -2.04
C GLN A 1 -6.93 -5.24 -2.59
N ILE A 2 -6.80 -4.49 -3.68
CA ILE A 2 -5.51 -4.00 -4.21
C ILE A 2 -5.57 -2.47 -4.21
N VAL A 3 -4.60 -1.80 -3.61
CA VAL A 3 -4.56 -0.33 -3.45
C VAL A 3 -3.13 0.21 -3.58
N GLY A 4 -2.98 1.48 -3.96
CA GLY A 4 -1.71 2.19 -3.83
C GLY A 4 -1.43 2.63 -2.38
N ASP A 5 -0.19 3.01 -2.09
CA ASP A 5 0.26 3.56 -0.80
C ASP A 5 -0.61 4.73 -0.31
N GLY A 6 -0.93 5.69 -1.17
CA GLY A 6 -1.82 6.81 -0.85
C GLY A 6 -3.24 6.36 -0.51
N GLY A 7 -3.78 5.43 -1.29
CA GLY A 7 -5.11 4.87 -1.04
C GLY A 7 -5.19 4.18 0.32
N PHE A 8 -4.18 3.36 0.64
CA PHE A 8 -4.07 2.72 1.95
C PHE A 8 -3.89 3.74 3.08
N HIS A 9 -3.08 4.78 2.87
CA HIS A 9 -2.84 5.83 3.86
C HIS A 9 -4.11 6.60 4.22
N PHE A 10 -4.89 7.02 3.22
CA PHE A 10 -6.09 7.83 3.43
C PHE A 10 -7.35 7.01 3.74
N SER A 11 -7.35 5.69 3.52
CA SER A 11 -8.51 4.83 3.81
C SER A 11 -8.73 4.52 5.30
N THR A 12 -7.95 5.11 6.22
CA THR A 12 -8.02 4.82 7.67
C THR A 12 -7.93 3.30 7.96
N PRO A 13 -6.81 2.66 7.61
CA PRO A 13 -6.67 1.19 7.60
C PRO A 13 -6.89 0.56 8.98
N SER A 14 -6.64 1.29 10.07
CA SER A 14 -6.95 0.85 11.44
C SER A 14 -8.42 0.49 11.63
N SER A 15 -9.35 1.27 11.05
CA SER A 15 -10.78 1.00 11.15
C SER A 15 -11.17 -0.29 10.41
N VAL A 16 -10.56 -0.52 9.24
CA VAL A 16 -10.77 -1.72 8.43
C VAL A 16 -10.34 -2.97 9.20
N TYR A 17 -9.13 -2.97 9.76
CA TYR A 17 -8.63 -4.15 10.47
C TYR A 17 -9.28 -4.36 11.83
N ALA A 18 -9.73 -3.31 12.52
CA ALA A 18 -10.54 -3.44 13.73
C ALA A 18 -11.89 -4.15 13.44
N VAL A 19 -12.56 -3.81 12.34
CA VAL A 19 -13.80 -4.48 11.92
C VAL A 19 -13.52 -5.92 11.48
N ALA A 20 -12.49 -6.14 10.65
CA ALA A 20 -12.11 -7.47 10.20
C ALA A 20 -11.84 -8.42 11.39
N GLN A 21 -11.08 -7.94 12.39
CA GLN A 21 -10.80 -8.67 13.61
C GLN A 21 -12.08 -8.96 14.42
N ARG A 22 -12.90 -7.93 14.69
CA ARG A 22 -14.12 -8.07 15.49
C ARG A 22 -15.14 -9.01 14.84
N SER A 23 -15.27 -8.96 13.52
CA SER A 23 -16.29 -9.69 12.78
C SER A 23 -15.83 -11.06 12.30
N GLY A 24 -14.57 -11.44 12.51
CA GLY A 24 -14.02 -12.69 11.97
C GLY A 24 -14.08 -12.73 10.44
N LEU A 25 -13.87 -11.58 9.78
CA LEU A 25 -13.90 -11.42 8.33
C LEU A 25 -12.47 -11.20 7.82
N PRO A 26 -11.68 -12.27 7.62
CA PRO A 26 -10.31 -12.13 7.16
C PRO A 26 -10.31 -11.58 5.73
N ILE A 27 -9.48 -10.57 5.49
CA ILE A 27 -9.29 -9.96 4.18
C ILE A 27 -7.81 -9.96 3.80
N LEU A 28 -7.52 -10.07 2.51
CA LEU A 28 -6.20 -9.78 1.96
C LEU A 28 -6.18 -8.36 1.38
N THR A 29 -5.26 -7.53 1.84
CA THR A 29 -4.95 -6.23 1.26
C THR A 29 -3.57 -6.26 0.63
N VAL A 30 -3.48 -5.95 -0.65
CA VAL A 30 -2.21 -5.74 -1.36
C VAL A 30 -2.00 -4.23 -1.52
N VAL A 31 -0.90 -3.73 -0.98
CA VAL A 31 -0.47 -2.33 -1.08
C VAL A 31 0.65 -2.25 -2.12
N LEU A 32 0.42 -1.50 -3.20
CA LEU A 32 1.41 -1.19 -4.22
C LEU A 32 2.10 0.12 -3.82
N ASP A 33 3.29 0.01 -3.25
CA ASP A 33 4.06 1.14 -2.73
C ASP A 33 5.10 1.62 -3.74
N ASN A 34 4.76 2.67 -4.47
CA ASN A 34 5.65 3.42 -5.37
C ASN A 34 6.29 4.64 -4.68
N GLY A 35 6.16 4.77 -3.37
CA GLY A 35 6.77 5.83 -2.60
C GLY A 35 6.09 7.20 -2.70
N GLY A 36 4.93 7.32 -3.32
CA GLY A 36 4.22 8.60 -3.41
C GLY A 36 2.94 8.58 -4.25
N TRP A 37 2.24 9.71 -4.29
CA TRP A 37 0.92 9.78 -4.88
C TRP A 37 0.96 10.05 -6.40
N GLN A 38 1.13 8.99 -7.19
CA GLN A 38 1.12 9.05 -8.66
C GLN A 38 -0.10 9.79 -9.22
N ALA A 39 -1.30 9.54 -8.67
CA ALA A 39 -2.52 10.20 -9.10
C ALA A 39 -2.48 11.73 -8.92
N VAL A 40 -1.75 12.25 -7.91
CA VAL A 40 -1.57 13.69 -7.70
C VAL A 40 -0.70 14.27 -8.81
N LYS A 41 0.44 13.63 -9.13
CA LYS A 41 1.31 14.02 -10.27
C LYS A 41 0.52 14.03 -11.58
N GLU A 42 -0.22 12.97 -11.86
CA GLU A 42 -1.02 12.86 -13.10
C GLU A 42 -2.14 13.89 -13.19
N ALA A 43 -2.79 14.22 -12.07
CA ALA A 43 -3.81 15.27 -12.01
C ALA A 43 -3.20 16.64 -12.30
N VAL A 44 -2.04 16.97 -11.71
CA VAL A 44 -1.34 18.23 -11.97
C VAL A 44 -0.96 18.36 -13.45
N LEU A 45 -0.37 17.32 -14.04
CA LEU A 45 0.02 17.33 -15.47
C LEU A 45 -1.17 17.47 -16.42
N ARG A 46 -2.35 16.97 -16.03
CA ARG A 46 -3.56 17.09 -16.84
C ARG A 46 -4.11 18.51 -16.89
N VAL A 47 -3.97 19.26 -15.81
CA VAL A 47 -4.51 20.63 -15.68
C VAL A 47 -3.46 21.67 -16.05
N TYR A 48 -2.20 21.43 -15.71
CA TYR A 48 -1.08 22.36 -15.89
C TYR A 48 0.14 21.65 -16.54
N PRO A 49 0.04 21.19 -17.79
CA PRO A 49 1.11 20.43 -18.46
C PRO A 49 2.42 21.22 -18.58
N ASP A 50 2.35 22.55 -18.68
CA ASP A 50 3.50 23.46 -18.77
C ASP A 50 3.71 24.31 -17.49
N GLY A 51 3.06 23.90 -16.39
CA GLY A 51 3.16 24.58 -15.10
C GLY A 51 4.53 24.40 -14.43
N ASP A 52 4.78 25.16 -13.36
CA ASP A 52 6.08 25.15 -12.66
C ASP A 52 6.42 23.76 -12.09
N ALA A 53 5.42 23.05 -11.56
CA ALA A 53 5.57 21.67 -11.09
C ALA A 53 6.03 20.71 -12.20
N ALA A 54 5.49 20.87 -13.41
CA ALA A 54 5.86 20.06 -14.57
C ALA A 54 7.29 20.37 -15.04
N LYS A 55 7.64 21.67 -15.12
CA LYS A 55 8.98 22.13 -15.50
C LYS A 55 10.06 21.71 -14.51
N ALA A 56 9.75 21.75 -13.21
CA ALA A 56 10.67 21.36 -12.15
C ALA A 56 10.67 19.85 -11.87
N ASN A 57 9.73 19.08 -12.45
CA ASN A 57 9.46 17.68 -12.09
C ASN A 57 9.23 17.49 -10.58
N GLU A 58 8.57 18.47 -9.95
CA GLU A 58 8.32 18.53 -8.52
C GLU A 58 6.82 18.76 -8.27
N PHE A 59 6.14 17.69 -7.85
CA PHE A 59 4.69 17.63 -7.72
C PHE A 59 4.21 17.65 -6.27
N GLN A 60 5.13 17.70 -5.29
CA GLN A 60 4.84 17.57 -3.86
C GLN A 60 4.08 16.27 -3.53
N ALA A 61 4.31 15.24 -4.35
CA ALA A 61 3.62 13.95 -4.29
C ALA A 61 4.55 12.80 -3.88
N ARG A 62 5.87 13.05 -3.84
CA ARG A 62 6.85 12.10 -3.30
C ARG A 62 6.90 12.28 -1.79
N LEU A 63 6.72 11.21 -1.04
CA LEU A 63 6.68 11.28 0.42
C LEU A 63 8.07 11.26 1.08
N GLY A 64 9.13 10.97 0.32
CA GLY A 64 10.52 10.99 0.79
C GLY A 64 10.76 10.15 2.07
N GLY A 65 11.94 10.32 2.68
CA GLY A 65 12.21 9.81 4.03
C GLY A 65 12.41 8.30 4.14
N GLU A 66 12.10 7.76 5.32
CA GLU A 66 12.29 6.35 5.66
C GLU A 66 11.30 5.42 4.95
N GLU A 67 11.68 4.14 4.86
CA GLU A 67 10.86 3.11 4.24
C GLU A 67 9.57 2.87 5.03
N ARG A 68 8.43 2.97 4.35
CA ARG A 68 7.11 2.81 4.95
C ARG A 68 6.75 1.34 5.07
N ARG A 69 6.37 0.94 6.28
CA ARG A 69 6.02 -0.43 6.63
C ARG A 69 4.50 -0.57 6.78
N PHE A 70 3.77 -0.49 5.65
CA PHE A 70 2.31 -0.51 5.65
C PHE A 70 1.71 -1.81 6.20
N GLU A 71 2.41 -2.92 6.04
CA GLU A 71 2.00 -4.21 6.57
C GLU A 71 1.93 -4.21 8.11
N ARG A 72 2.81 -3.44 8.78
CA ARG A 72 2.79 -3.29 10.24
C ARG A 72 1.52 -2.65 10.77
N VAL A 73 0.84 -1.85 9.95
CA VAL A 73 -0.45 -1.25 10.32
C VAL A 73 -1.51 -2.34 10.49
N GLY A 74 -1.50 -3.37 9.65
CA GLY A 74 -2.37 -4.54 9.81
C GLY A 74 -1.92 -5.44 10.96
N GLU A 75 -0.61 -5.66 11.12
CA GLU A 75 -0.05 -6.47 12.21
C GLU A 75 -0.46 -5.93 13.58
N ALA A 76 -0.59 -4.61 13.74
CA ALA A 76 -1.09 -3.98 14.96
C ALA A 76 -2.50 -4.47 15.39
N PHE A 77 -3.27 -5.06 14.46
CA PHE A 77 -4.59 -5.65 14.70
C PHE A 77 -4.59 -7.19 14.52
N GLY A 78 -3.40 -7.81 14.49
CA GLY A 78 -3.22 -9.25 14.38
C GLY A 78 -3.27 -9.81 12.96
N ALA A 79 -3.21 -8.97 11.93
CA ALA A 79 -3.06 -9.45 10.55
C ALA A 79 -1.66 -10.04 10.29
N HIS A 80 -1.54 -10.91 9.29
CA HIS A 80 -0.26 -11.35 8.73
C HIS A 80 0.35 -10.25 7.86
N GLY A 81 1.58 -9.81 8.14
CA GLY A 81 2.29 -8.86 7.30
C GLY A 81 3.33 -9.53 6.40
N GLU A 82 3.40 -9.10 5.15
CA GLU A 82 4.50 -9.40 4.23
C GLU A 82 5.02 -8.09 3.63
N TYR A 83 6.34 -7.97 3.52
CA TYR A 83 6.98 -6.88 2.80
C TYR A 83 7.88 -7.44 1.70
N VAL A 84 7.57 -7.10 0.45
CA VAL A 84 8.25 -7.60 -0.74
C VAL A 84 8.95 -6.44 -1.43
N THR A 85 10.24 -6.63 -1.70
CA THR A 85 11.06 -5.65 -2.45
C THR A 85 11.64 -6.21 -3.74
N GLN A 86 11.64 -7.53 -3.91
CA GLN A 86 12.14 -8.20 -5.10
C GLN A 86 11.03 -9.05 -5.76
N PRO A 87 10.92 -9.07 -7.10
CA PRO A 87 9.87 -9.80 -7.79
C PRO A 87 9.82 -11.31 -7.51
N ASP A 88 10.98 -11.94 -7.30
CA ASP A 88 11.12 -13.37 -7.01
C ASP A 88 10.55 -13.79 -5.64
N GLN A 89 10.37 -12.82 -4.72
CA GLN A 89 9.75 -13.06 -3.42
C GLN A 89 8.21 -13.04 -3.48
N LEU A 90 7.63 -12.47 -4.53
CA LEU A 90 6.21 -12.14 -4.60
C LEU A 90 5.32 -13.37 -4.51
N GLU A 91 5.63 -14.41 -5.28
CA GLU A 91 4.81 -15.63 -5.33
C GLU A 91 4.74 -16.30 -3.95
N ALA A 92 5.89 -16.46 -3.30
CA ALA A 92 5.97 -17.07 -1.98
C ALA A 92 5.28 -16.22 -0.89
N ALA A 93 5.42 -14.90 -0.94
CA ALA A 93 4.76 -13.98 0.00
C ALA A 93 3.25 -13.99 -0.18
N LEU A 94 2.76 -13.96 -1.43
CA LEU A 94 1.34 -14.03 -1.74
C LEU A 94 0.73 -15.35 -1.26
N ALA A 95 1.42 -16.48 -1.46
CA ALA A 95 0.98 -17.78 -0.96
C ALA A 95 0.83 -17.78 0.57
N ARG A 96 1.78 -17.19 1.31
CA ARG A 96 1.69 -17.06 2.78
C ARG A 96 0.53 -16.16 3.22
N CYS A 97 0.29 -15.05 2.51
CA CYS A 97 -0.86 -14.17 2.75
C CYS A 97 -2.20 -14.89 2.52
N ILE A 98 -2.32 -15.65 1.44
CA ILE A 98 -3.54 -16.43 1.13
C ILE A 98 -3.76 -17.49 2.21
N ALA A 99 -2.72 -18.24 2.57
CA ALA A 99 -2.81 -19.24 3.64
C ALA A 99 -3.23 -18.64 4.99
N ALA A 100 -2.79 -17.42 5.32
CA ALA A 100 -3.24 -16.72 6.52
C ALA A 100 -4.74 -16.41 6.47
N VAL A 101 -5.25 -15.92 5.33
CA VAL A 101 -6.68 -15.61 5.15
C VAL A 101 -7.53 -16.86 5.20
N ASP A 102 -7.12 -17.94 4.52
CA ASP A 102 -7.79 -19.25 4.59
C ASP A 102 -7.80 -19.82 6.02
N GLY A 103 -6.78 -19.50 6.81
CA GLY A 103 -6.68 -19.82 8.24
C GLY A 103 -7.45 -18.87 9.17
N GLY A 104 -8.23 -17.92 8.64
CA GLY A 104 -9.06 -17.01 9.44
C GLY A 104 -8.36 -15.72 9.88
N ARG A 105 -7.13 -15.45 9.42
CA ARG A 105 -6.34 -14.26 9.78
C ARG A 105 -6.22 -13.31 8.60
N ALA A 106 -6.63 -12.04 8.77
CA ALA A 106 -6.41 -11.03 7.74
C ALA A 106 -4.92 -10.92 7.37
N ALA A 107 -4.61 -10.42 6.17
CA ALA A 107 -3.24 -10.28 5.70
C ALA A 107 -3.02 -8.98 4.93
N VAL A 108 -1.81 -8.42 5.05
CA VAL A 108 -1.35 -7.24 4.33
C VAL A 108 -0.06 -7.58 3.60
N LEU A 109 -0.10 -7.52 2.27
CA LEU A 109 1.05 -7.67 1.41
C LEU A 109 1.48 -6.28 0.92
N ASN A 110 2.55 -5.75 1.50
CA ASN A 110 3.17 -4.50 1.08
C ASN A 110 4.23 -4.79 0.00
N VAL A 111 3.99 -4.34 -1.23
CA VAL A 111 4.86 -4.59 -2.39
C VAL A 111 5.48 -3.28 -2.82
N LYS A 112 6.81 -3.19 -2.69
CA LYS A 112 7.56 -2.08 -3.28
C LYS A 112 7.55 -2.22 -4.80
N VAL A 113 7.07 -1.19 -5.49
CA VAL A 113 7.07 -1.11 -6.95
C VAL A 113 7.93 0.07 -7.41
N ALA A 114 8.08 0.25 -8.74
CA ALA A 114 8.86 1.35 -9.30
C ALA A 114 8.39 2.71 -8.74
N SER A 115 9.35 3.53 -8.29
CA SER A 115 9.05 4.78 -7.59
C SER A 115 8.59 5.93 -8.53
N LEU A 116 7.89 6.90 -7.94
CA LEU A 116 7.29 8.10 -8.58
C LEU A 116 8.28 9.15 -9.13
#